data_AF-A0A7W1RQ33-F1
#
_entry.id   AF-A0A7W1RQ33-F1
#
_cell.length_a   1.000
_cell.length_b   1.000
_cell.length_c   1.000
_cell.angle_alpha   90.00
_cell.angle_beta   90.00
_cell.angle_gamma   90.00
#
_symmetry.space_group_name_H-M   'P 1'
#
loop_
_entity.id
_entity.type
_entity.pdbx_description
1 polymer ?
#
loop_
_entity_poly.entity_id
_entity_poly.type
_entity_poly.pdbx_seq_one_letter_code
_entity_poly.pdbx_strand_id
1 'polypeptide(L)'
;MFRIPKTILAVIAAGVASTALTCQHAQAAMVNGVVTFAGGAIFDTMDLATATQVTAFTDVTVQSRDGDFASFVNVGDAVTMATTYTFVPSTPTPGLWSVGGFTFDLANSVVELQNSNFLLITGSGTISGNGFDATPGMWSFTSQSPAAGGIFSFSAVTSGTGVPEGGATVALLGLGFCGIELARRKLKFA
;
A
#
# COMPACT_ATOMS: atom_id res chain seq x y z
N MET A 1 29.56 13.13 48.78
CA MET A 1 28.19 12.54 48.72
C MET A 1 27.26 13.60 48.13
N PHE A 2 27.06 13.61 46.81
CA PHE A 2 26.21 14.60 46.15
C PHE A 2 24.73 14.27 46.43
N ARG A 3 24.02 15.19 47.11
CA ARG A 3 22.57 15.09 47.33
C ARG A 3 21.86 15.67 46.11
N ILE A 4 21.15 14.83 45.36
CA ILE A 4 20.26 15.29 44.29
C ILE A 4 19.05 15.99 44.94
N PRO A 5 18.77 17.26 44.63
CA PRO A 5 17.64 17.98 45.21
C PRO A 5 16.31 17.41 44.70
N LYS A 6 15.33 17.25 45.60
CA LYS A 6 13.99 16.66 45.34
C LYS A 6 13.24 17.28 44.17
N THR A 7 13.54 18.55 43.85
CA THR A 7 13.00 19.28 42.70
C THR A 7 13.49 18.75 41.34
N ILE A 8 14.71 18.23 41.25
CA ILE A 8 15.23 17.61 40.02
C ILE A 8 14.51 16.28 39.74
N LEU A 9 14.27 15.48 40.79
CA LEU A 9 13.52 14.23 40.67
C LEU A 9 12.08 14.48 40.20
N ALA A 10 11.45 15.55 40.71
CA ALA A 10 10.08 15.92 40.35
C ALA A 10 9.96 16.42 38.90
N VAL A 11 10.93 17.17 38.38
CA VAL A 11 10.94 17.65 36.99
C VAL A 11 11.17 16.51 36.00
N ILE A 12 12.04 15.56 36.33
CA ILE A 12 12.26 14.36 35.51
C ILE A 12 11.00 13.48 35.52
N ALA A 13 10.40 13.24 36.69
CA ALA A 13 9.17 12.44 36.81
C ALA A 13 7.97 13.09 36.09
N ALA A 14 7.81 14.41 36.17
CA ALA A 14 6.75 15.13 35.46
C ALA A 14 6.97 15.16 33.94
N GLY A 15 8.23 15.27 33.49
CA GLY A 15 8.59 15.19 32.06
C GLY A 15 8.35 13.81 31.46
N VAL A 16 8.63 12.73 32.22
CA VAL A 16 8.36 11.34 31.82
C VAL A 16 6.86 11.01 31.85
N ALA A 17 6.12 11.51 32.84
CA ALA A 17 4.67 11.31 32.91
C ALA A 17 3.91 12.05 31.80
N SER A 18 4.35 13.25 31.42
CA SER A 18 3.70 14.03 30.35
C SER A 18 4.01 13.49 28.94
N THR A 19 5.21 12.96 28.70
CA THR A 19 5.54 12.29 27.44
C THR A 19 4.80 10.94 27.26
N ALA A 20 4.43 10.27 28.35
CA ALA A 20 3.63 9.03 28.27
C ALA A 20 2.13 9.29 27.99
N LEU A 21 1.60 10.46 28.35
CA LEU A 21 0.17 10.78 28.24
C LEU A 21 -0.22 11.47 26.93
N THR A 22 0.71 12.08 26.19
CA THR A 22 0.41 12.79 24.93
C THR A 22 0.87 12.08 23.67
N CYS A 23 1.55 10.92 23.78
CA CYS A 23 1.92 10.09 22.64
C CYS A 23 0.80 9.11 22.28
N GLN A 24 -0.41 9.62 22.01
CA GLN A 24 -1.33 8.87 21.16
C GLN A 24 -0.77 8.95 19.74
N HIS A 25 0.15 8.05 19.40
CA HIS A 25 0.53 7.86 18.00
C HIS A 25 -0.74 7.50 17.23
N ALA A 26 -1.12 8.32 16.25
CA ALA A 26 -1.86 7.81 15.12
C ALA A 26 -0.89 6.89 14.36
N GLN A 27 -0.83 5.62 14.77
CA GLN A 27 -0.14 4.61 13.97
C GLN A 27 -1.06 4.23 12.85
N ALA A 28 -0.71 4.60 11.62
CA ALA A 28 -1.41 4.10 10.46
C ALA A 28 -1.24 2.58 10.40
N ALA A 29 -2.33 1.84 10.52
CA ALA A 29 -2.38 0.40 10.32
C ALA A 29 -2.45 0.14 8.81
N MET A 30 -1.30 0.27 8.15
CA MET A 30 -1.20 0.11 6.70
C MET A 30 -1.30 -1.36 6.30
N VAL A 31 -1.81 -1.63 5.10
CA VAL A 31 -1.83 -2.95 4.48
C VAL A 31 -0.41 -3.31 4.03
N ASN A 32 0.13 -4.40 4.57
CA ASN A 32 1.42 -4.95 4.16
C ASN A 32 1.25 -6.36 3.60
N GLY A 33 1.64 -6.55 2.35
CA GLY A 33 1.61 -7.84 1.69
C GLY A 33 1.42 -7.74 0.18
N VAL A 34 1.35 -8.92 -0.44
CA VAL A 34 1.22 -9.11 -1.87
C VAL A 34 0.06 -10.05 -2.14
N VAL A 35 -0.73 -9.73 -3.17
CA VAL A 35 -1.76 -10.60 -3.71
C VAL A 35 -1.57 -10.73 -5.22
N THR A 36 -1.69 -11.95 -5.74
CA THR A 36 -1.56 -12.23 -7.18
C THR A 36 -2.84 -12.79 -7.75
N PHE A 37 -3.08 -12.50 -9.02
CA PHE A 37 -4.29 -12.89 -9.76
C PHE A 37 -3.91 -13.52 -11.09
N ALA A 38 -4.79 -14.38 -11.60
CA ALA A 38 -4.77 -14.82 -12.98
C ALA A 38 -6.20 -14.97 -13.49
N GLY A 39 -6.38 -14.82 -14.80
CA GLY A 39 -7.67 -14.94 -15.45
C GLY A 39 -7.61 -14.62 -16.94
N GLY A 40 -8.76 -14.32 -17.51
CA GLY A 40 -8.93 -13.85 -18.88
C GLY A 40 -9.11 -12.33 -18.95
N ALA A 41 -8.55 -11.72 -19.99
CA ALA A 41 -8.78 -10.33 -20.36
C ALA A 41 -9.22 -10.26 -21.82
N ILE A 42 -10.27 -9.48 -22.09
CA ILE A 42 -10.73 -9.15 -23.43
C ILE A 42 -10.29 -7.72 -23.70
N PHE A 43 -9.51 -7.52 -24.76
CA PHE A 43 -9.04 -6.19 -25.17
C PHE A 43 -9.98 -5.56 -26.19
N ASP A 44 -9.82 -4.26 -26.44
CA ASP A 44 -10.49 -3.51 -27.52
C ASP A 44 -10.08 -3.96 -28.93
N THR A 45 -8.91 -4.60 -29.05
CA THR A 45 -8.44 -5.20 -30.28
C THR A 45 -8.01 -6.67 -30.06
N MET A 46 -7.87 -7.41 -31.15
CA MET A 46 -7.36 -8.79 -31.15
C MET A 46 -5.83 -8.86 -31.25
N ASP A 47 -5.14 -7.73 -31.22
CA ASP A 47 -3.67 -7.65 -31.30
C ASP A 47 -3.14 -6.77 -30.17
N LEU A 48 -2.37 -7.40 -29.26
CA LEU A 48 -1.78 -6.72 -28.12
C LEU A 48 -0.90 -5.53 -28.52
N ALA A 49 -0.35 -5.47 -29.75
CA ALA A 49 0.43 -4.33 -30.22
C ALA A 49 -0.38 -3.03 -30.35
N THR A 50 -1.72 -3.15 -30.44
CA THR A 50 -2.63 -2.02 -30.70
C THR A 50 -3.70 -1.85 -29.63
N ALA A 51 -3.80 -2.78 -28.69
CA ALA A 51 -4.75 -2.72 -27.60
C ALA A 51 -4.50 -1.49 -26.71
N THR A 52 -5.57 -0.81 -26.30
CA THR A 52 -5.50 0.39 -25.46
C THR A 52 -6.29 0.26 -24.16
N GLN A 53 -7.17 -0.74 -24.09
CA GLN A 53 -7.99 -1.01 -22.92
C GLN A 53 -8.34 -2.50 -22.78
N VAL A 54 -8.59 -2.92 -21.55
CA VAL A 54 -9.35 -4.14 -21.26
C VAL A 54 -10.84 -3.75 -21.23
N THR A 55 -11.65 -4.40 -22.06
CA THR A 55 -13.11 -4.20 -22.16
C THR A 55 -13.89 -5.11 -21.22
N ALA A 56 -13.30 -6.23 -20.80
CA ALA A 56 -13.82 -7.11 -19.77
C ALA A 56 -12.74 -8.03 -19.21
N PHE A 57 -12.88 -8.41 -17.95
CA PHE A 57 -12.12 -9.50 -17.33
C PHE A 57 -13.02 -10.72 -17.14
N THR A 58 -12.45 -11.92 -17.23
CA THR A 58 -13.18 -13.19 -17.09
C THR A 58 -12.44 -14.12 -16.14
N ASP A 59 -13.19 -14.88 -15.32
CA ASP A 59 -12.68 -15.97 -14.46
C ASP A 59 -11.43 -15.60 -13.64
N VAL A 60 -11.41 -14.38 -13.09
CA VAL A 60 -10.25 -13.90 -12.33
C VAL A 60 -10.27 -14.49 -10.93
N THR A 61 -9.15 -15.13 -10.56
CA THR A 61 -9.00 -15.80 -9.28
C THR A 61 -7.66 -15.48 -8.62
N VAL A 62 -7.65 -15.50 -7.29
CA VAL A 62 -6.44 -15.34 -6.49
C VAL A 62 -5.51 -16.53 -6.66
N GLN A 63 -4.24 -16.28 -6.99
CA GLN A 63 -3.22 -17.31 -7.21
C GLN A 63 -2.29 -17.47 -6.01
N SER A 64 -1.94 -16.38 -5.34
CA SER A 64 -1.15 -16.38 -4.11
C SER A 64 -1.42 -15.11 -3.29
N ARG A 65 -1.10 -15.20 -2.00
CA ARG A 65 -1.27 -14.11 -1.03
C ARG A 65 -0.29 -14.28 0.13
N ASP A 66 0.16 -13.16 0.67
CA ASP A 66 0.93 -13.10 1.91
C ASP A 66 0.55 -11.86 2.75
N GLY A 67 1.22 -11.68 3.89
CA GLY A 67 0.99 -10.55 4.78
C GLY A 67 -0.46 -10.45 5.24
N ASP A 68 -0.99 -9.23 5.26
CA ASP A 68 -2.35 -8.96 5.72
C ASP A 68 -3.41 -9.61 4.83
N PHE A 69 -3.14 -9.80 3.54
CA PHE A 69 -4.07 -10.50 2.63
C PHE A 69 -4.32 -11.94 3.04
N ALA A 70 -3.33 -12.64 3.61
CA ALA A 70 -3.44 -14.06 3.97
C ALA A 70 -4.52 -14.35 5.02
N SER A 71 -4.95 -13.34 5.79
CA SER A 71 -5.98 -13.49 6.83
C SER A 71 -7.40 -13.35 6.29
N PHE A 72 -7.58 -12.73 5.12
CA PHE A 72 -8.91 -12.38 4.58
C PHE A 72 -9.17 -12.96 3.19
N VAL A 73 -8.13 -13.41 2.49
CA VAL A 73 -8.20 -13.89 1.10
C VAL A 73 -7.66 -15.32 0.99
N ASN A 74 -8.42 -16.19 0.34
CA ASN A 74 -8.00 -17.56 0.01
C ASN A 74 -7.56 -17.67 -1.45
N VAL A 75 -6.65 -18.62 -1.73
CA VAL A 75 -6.33 -19.00 -3.11
C VAL A 75 -7.57 -19.60 -3.75
N GLY A 76 -7.87 -19.18 -4.97
CA GLY A 76 -9.08 -19.58 -5.69
C GLY A 76 -10.28 -18.68 -5.43
N ASP A 77 -10.20 -17.69 -4.51
CA ASP A 77 -11.26 -16.71 -4.35
C ASP A 77 -11.48 -15.96 -5.67
N ALA A 78 -12.74 -15.79 -6.04
CA ALA A 78 -13.13 -15.00 -7.20
C ALA A 78 -12.85 -13.52 -6.94
N VAL A 79 -12.23 -12.86 -7.90
CA VAL A 79 -11.89 -11.43 -7.83
C VAL A 79 -12.89 -10.64 -8.67
N THR A 80 -13.51 -9.64 -8.07
CA THR A 80 -14.38 -8.72 -8.81
C THR A 80 -13.51 -7.64 -9.44
N MET A 81 -13.39 -7.65 -10.76
CA MET A 81 -12.63 -6.65 -11.53
C MET A 81 -13.52 -5.50 -12.00
N ALA A 82 -12.93 -4.34 -12.26
CA ALA A 82 -13.58 -3.25 -12.96
C ALA A 82 -14.08 -3.71 -14.35
N THR A 83 -15.23 -3.19 -14.78
CA THR A 83 -15.80 -3.52 -16.09
C THR A 83 -14.89 -3.09 -17.24
N THR A 84 -14.18 -1.97 -17.08
CA THR A 84 -13.28 -1.44 -18.10
C THR A 84 -12.03 -0.89 -17.44
N TYR A 85 -10.88 -1.12 -18.09
CA TYR A 85 -9.60 -0.57 -17.67
C TYR A 85 -8.85 -0.01 -18.89
N THR A 86 -8.75 1.31 -18.96
CA THR A 86 -8.06 2.02 -20.06
C THR A 86 -6.65 2.42 -19.63
N PHE A 87 -5.65 1.90 -20.34
CA PHE A 87 -4.23 2.14 -20.06
C PHE A 87 -3.54 3.02 -21.11
N VAL A 88 -4.18 3.27 -22.27
CA VAL A 88 -3.73 4.26 -23.28
C VAL A 88 -4.90 5.15 -23.75
N PRO A 89 -4.87 6.47 -23.46
CA PRO A 89 -4.10 7.10 -22.39
C PRO A 89 -4.53 6.54 -21.03
N SER A 90 -3.60 6.48 -20.07
CA SER A 90 -3.92 6.02 -18.72
C SER A 90 -5.01 6.87 -18.06
N THR A 91 -6.07 6.22 -17.57
CA THR A 91 -7.12 6.86 -16.77
C THR A 91 -7.24 6.20 -15.39
N PRO A 92 -7.56 6.97 -14.33
CA PRO A 92 -7.87 6.37 -13.03
C PRO A 92 -9.00 5.34 -13.16
N THR A 93 -8.82 4.19 -12.52
CA THR A 93 -9.80 3.09 -12.49
C THR A 93 -10.12 2.75 -11.03
N PRO A 94 -11.10 3.45 -10.42
CA PRO A 94 -11.58 3.13 -9.09
C PRO A 94 -12.14 1.70 -9.06
N GLY A 95 -11.84 0.95 -8.00
CA GLY A 95 -12.24 -0.43 -7.84
C GLY A 95 -11.73 -1.33 -8.97
N LEU A 96 -10.48 -1.13 -9.42
CA LEU A 96 -9.86 -1.97 -10.45
C LEU A 96 -10.03 -3.45 -10.10
N TRP A 97 -9.85 -3.79 -8.83
CA TRP A 97 -10.23 -5.09 -8.29
C TRP A 97 -10.73 -4.99 -6.84
N SER A 98 -11.54 -5.96 -6.44
CA SER A 98 -11.92 -6.20 -5.05
C SER A 98 -11.99 -7.70 -4.73
N VAL A 99 -11.48 -8.09 -3.55
CA VAL A 99 -11.49 -9.47 -3.04
C VAL A 99 -11.29 -9.49 -1.53
N GLY A 100 -11.98 -10.38 -0.81
CA GLY A 100 -11.80 -10.57 0.63
C GLY A 100 -11.94 -9.29 1.47
N GLY A 101 -12.81 -8.37 1.05
CA GLY A 101 -13.01 -7.07 1.72
C GLY A 101 -11.96 -6.01 1.42
N PHE A 102 -10.94 -6.32 0.61
CA PHE A 102 -9.99 -5.35 0.07
C PHE A 102 -10.44 -4.83 -1.30
N THR A 103 -10.11 -3.57 -1.57
CA THR A 103 -10.31 -2.91 -2.86
C THR A 103 -9.03 -2.19 -3.25
N PHE A 104 -8.69 -2.20 -4.54
CA PHE A 104 -7.61 -1.40 -5.10
C PHE A 104 -8.15 -0.40 -6.12
N ASP A 105 -7.92 0.87 -5.84
CA ASP A 105 -8.22 1.99 -6.72
C ASP A 105 -6.95 2.35 -7.49
N LEU A 106 -6.92 2.07 -8.80
CA LEU A 106 -5.79 2.42 -9.64
C LEU A 106 -5.86 3.92 -9.97
N ALA A 107 -4.79 4.67 -9.68
CA ALA A 107 -4.71 6.09 -10.01
C ALA A 107 -4.17 6.31 -11.43
N ASN A 108 -3.12 5.58 -11.80
CA ASN A 108 -2.47 5.69 -13.11
C ASN A 108 -1.70 4.41 -13.45
N SER A 109 -1.45 4.20 -14.74
CA SER A 109 -0.67 3.10 -15.28
C SER A 109 0.29 3.54 -16.39
N VAL A 110 1.32 2.76 -16.62
CA VAL A 110 2.31 2.95 -17.68
C VAL A 110 2.50 1.64 -18.43
N VAL A 111 2.42 1.70 -19.77
CA VAL A 111 2.79 0.58 -20.64
C VAL A 111 4.32 0.52 -20.69
N GLU A 112 4.90 -0.51 -20.10
CA GLU A 112 6.36 -0.71 -20.08
C GLU A 112 6.83 -1.45 -21.33
N LEU A 113 6.03 -2.42 -21.79
CA LEU A 113 6.32 -3.20 -22.98
C LEU A 113 5.00 -3.56 -23.66
N GLN A 114 4.92 -3.31 -24.96
CA GLN A 114 3.76 -3.67 -25.78
C GLN A 114 4.22 -4.07 -27.17
N ASN A 115 3.85 -5.28 -27.57
CA ASN A 115 4.02 -5.81 -28.91
C ASN A 115 2.91 -6.84 -29.17
N SER A 116 2.93 -7.48 -30.33
CA SER A 116 1.87 -8.42 -30.72
C SER A 116 1.82 -9.69 -29.86
N ASN A 117 2.91 -9.99 -29.13
CA ASN A 117 3.03 -11.20 -28.33
C ASN A 117 2.85 -10.98 -26.83
N PHE A 118 3.21 -9.81 -26.33
CA PHE A 118 3.31 -9.54 -24.90
C PHE A 118 2.95 -8.10 -24.58
N LEU A 119 2.25 -7.95 -23.46
CA LEU A 119 1.88 -6.67 -22.86
C LEU A 119 2.29 -6.70 -21.39
N LEU A 120 3.03 -5.68 -20.95
CA LEU A 120 3.38 -5.41 -19.57
C LEU A 120 2.98 -3.98 -19.22
N ILE A 121 2.19 -3.86 -18.16
CA ILE A 121 1.71 -2.59 -17.63
C ILE A 121 2.03 -2.54 -16.15
N THR A 122 2.61 -1.44 -15.70
CA THR A 122 2.75 -1.13 -14.27
C THR A 122 1.76 -0.03 -13.91
N GLY A 123 1.42 0.08 -12.63
CA GLY A 123 0.54 1.14 -12.17
C GLY A 123 0.65 1.39 -10.68
N SER A 124 0.17 2.54 -10.26
CA SER A 124 0.13 2.94 -8.85
C SER A 124 -1.29 3.28 -8.46
N GLY A 125 -1.63 2.95 -7.22
CA GLY A 125 -2.98 3.13 -6.70
C GLY A 125 -3.02 3.08 -5.19
N THR A 126 -4.21 2.86 -4.65
CA THR A 126 -4.45 2.79 -3.20
C THR A 126 -5.26 1.54 -2.87
N ILE A 127 -4.81 0.80 -1.88
CA ILE A 127 -5.48 -0.37 -1.30
C ILE A 127 -6.24 0.10 -0.06
N SER A 128 -7.50 -0.29 0.04
CA SER A 128 -8.34 -0.02 1.21
C SER A 128 -9.14 -1.27 1.60
N GLY A 129 -9.53 -1.39 2.87
CA GLY A 129 -10.37 -2.48 3.34
C GLY A 129 -10.03 -2.98 4.75
N ASN A 130 -10.89 -3.85 5.28
CA ASN A 130 -10.67 -4.60 6.53
C ASN A 130 -10.24 -3.77 7.77
N GLY A 131 -10.56 -2.48 7.79
CA GLY A 131 -10.21 -1.56 8.90
C GLY A 131 -8.76 -1.07 8.90
N PHE A 132 -7.99 -1.39 7.85
CA PHE A 132 -6.66 -0.81 7.63
C PHE A 132 -6.80 0.61 7.07
N ASP A 133 -5.75 1.41 7.29
CA ASP A 133 -5.63 2.71 6.66
C ASP A 133 -5.33 2.57 5.17
N ALA A 134 -5.82 3.54 4.38
CA ALA A 134 -5.64 3.56 2.95
C ALA A 134 -4.14 3.54 2.59
N THR A 135 -3.72 2.48 1.91
CA THR A 135 -2.31 2.17 1.71
C THR A 135 -1.92 2.32 0.25
N PRO A 136 -0.88 3.13 -0.07
CA PRO A 136 -0.33 3.15 -1.42
C PRO A 136 0.10 1.75 -1.87
N GLY A 137 -0.25 1.41 -3.11
CA GLY A 137 0.08 0.10 -3.68
C GLY A 137 0.53 0.19 -5.12
N MET A 138 1.28 -0.82 -5.54
CA MET A 138 1.75 -0.99 -6.91
C MET A 138 1.01 -2.14 -7.58
N TRP A 139 0.62 -1.92 -8.82
CA TRP A 139 -0.02 -2.90 -9.71
C TRP A 139 0.95 -3.28 -10.82
N SER A 140 1.01 -4.56 -11.16
CA SER A 140 1.68 -5.03 -12.37
C SER A 140 0.78 -6.05 -13.06
N PHE A 141 0.60 -5.88 -14.36
CA PHE A 141 -0.29 -6.66 -15.20
C PHE A 141 0.47 -7.11 -16.44
N THR A 142 0.38 -8.40 -16.75
CA THR A 142 0.93 -8.97 -17.98
C THR A 142 -0.10 -9.78 -18.71
N SER A 143 -0.07 -9.70 -20.03
CA SER A 143 -0.89 -10.52 -20.91
C SER A 143 -0.07 -11.01 -22.09
N GLN A 144 -0.47 -12.15 -22.65
CA GLN A 144 0.24 -12.79 -23.75
C GLN A 144 -0.72 -13.29 -24.84
N SER A 145 -0.23 -13.31 -26.08
CA SER A 145 -0.92 -13.85 -27.25
C SER A 145 -0.58 -15.34 -27.46
N PRO A 146 -1.34 -16.07 -28.29
CA PRO A 146 -2.60 -15.68 -28.92
C PRO A 146 -3.78 -15.76 -27.94
N ALA A 147 -4.87 -15.06 -28.26
CA ALA A 147 -6.14 -15.23 -27.56
C ALA A 147 -6.80 -16.56 -27.90
N ALA A 148 -7.42 -17.20 -26.91
CA ALA A 148 -8.33 -18.31 -27.11
C ALA A 148 -9.77 -17.78 -27.10
N GLY A 149 -10.46 -17.84 -28.25
CA GLY A 149 -11.84 -17.37 -28.35
C GLY A 149 -12.03 -15.87 -28.07
N GLY A 150 -11.00 -15.05 -28.31
CA GLY A 150 -11.02 -13.61 -28.00
C GLY A 150 -10.61 -13.26 -26.57
N ILE A 151 -10.26 -14.26 -25.75
CA ILE A 151 -9.81 -14.08 -24.37
C ILE A 151 -8.30 -14.32 -24.31
N PHE A 152 -7.57 -13.32 -23.83
CA PHE A 152 -6.15 -13.42 -23.56
C PHE A 152 -5.94 -13.83 -22.11
N SER A 153 -5.02 -14.75 -21.86
CA SER A 153 -4.61 -15.03 -20.49
C SER A 153 -3.85 -13.83 -19.92
N PHE A 154 -4.11 -13.49 -18.67
CA PHE A 154 -3.30 -12.52 -17.94
C PHE A 154 -2.91 -13.04 -16.57
N SER A 155 -1.85 -12.43 -16.04
CA SER A 155 -1.47 -12.52 -14.64
C SER A 155 -1.22 -11.13 -14.11
N ALA A 156 -1.50 -10.92 -12.83
CA ALA A 156 -1.27 -9.64 -12.22
C ALA A 156 -0.90 -9.77 -10.74
N VAL A 157 -0.28 -8.73 -10.22
CA VAL A 157 0.15 -8.64 -8.81
C VAL A 157 -0.13 -7.25 -8.27
N THR A 158 -0.62 -7.20 -7.04
CA THR A 158 -0.67 -5.96 -6.26
C THR A 158 0.13 -6.13 -4.98
N SER A 159 0.95 -5.13 -4.65
CA SER A 159 1.64 -5.06 -3.37
C SER A 159 1.26 -3.79 -2.61
N GLY A 160 0.97 -3.96 -1.32
CA GLY A 160 0.86 -2.86 -0.36
C GLY A 160 2.14 -2.75 0.43
N THR A 161 2.76 -1.57 0.43
CA THR A 161 3.93 -1.29 1.26
C THR A 161 3.54 -0.34 2.36
N GLY A 162 3.23 -0.88 3.54
CA GLY A 162 3.08 -0.08 4.74
C GLY A 162 4.41 0.60 5.08
N VAL A 163 4.61 1.83 4.63
CA VAL A 163 5.79 2.62 5.02
C VAL A 163 5.56 3.14 6.43
N PRO A 164 6.42 2.82 7.42
CA PRO A 164 6.27 3.35 8.77
C PRO A 164 6.37 4.88 8.76
N GLU A 165 5.39 5.56 9.35
CA GLU A 165 5.42 7.02 9.50
C GLU A 165 6.55 7.43 10.45
N GLY A 166 7.70 7.83 9.91
CA GLY A 166 8.86 8.27 10.68
C GLY A 166 8.64 9.55 11.51
N GLY A 167 7.50 10.23 11.38
CA GLY A 167 7.18 11.48 12.09
C GLY A 167 7.17 11.33 13.60
N ALA A 168 6.65 10.19 14.08
CA ALA A 168 6.72 9.72 15.46
C ALA A 168 8.14 9.77 16.05
N THR A 169 9.08 9.15 15.33
CA THR A 169 10.47 9.00 15.75
C THR A 169 11.20 10.34 15.77
N VAL A 170 10.92 11.21 14.79
CA VAL A 170 11.53 12.55 14.72
C VAL A 170 11.00 13.46 15.83
N ALA A 171 9.71 13.39 16.14
CA ALA A 171 9.12 14.15 17.24
C ALA A 171 9.70 13.74 18.60
N LEU A 172 9.84 12.42 18.86
CA LEU A 172 10.47 11.89 20.07
C LEU A 172 11.95 12.28 20.19
N LEU A 173 12.69 12.25 19.09
CA LEU A 173 14.08 12.69 19.07
C LEU A 173 14.20 14.19 19.36
N GLY A 174 13.33 15.01 18.76
CA GLY A 174 13.26 16.45 19.02
C GLY A 174 12.93 16.77 20.47
N LEU A 175 11.92 16.10 21.04
CA LEU A 175 11.55 16.25 22.46
C LEU A 175 12.67 15.76 23.39
N GLY A 176 13.37 14.68 23.03
CA GLY A 176 14.54 14.18 23.76
C GLY A 176 15.66 15.23 23.84
N PHE A 177 15.97 15.90 22.73
CA PHE A 177 16.95 16.98 22.72
C PHE A 177 16.48 18.22 23.50
N CYS A 178 15.20 18.59 23.40
CA CYS A 178 14.64 19.68 24.21
C CYS A 178 14.74 19.37 25.72
N GLY A 179 14.45 18.14 26.14
CA GLY A 179 14.58 17.70 27.53
C GLY A 179 16.02 17.78 28.05
N ILE A 180 17.00 17.36 27.24
CA ILE A 180 18.43 17.43 27.58
C ILE A 180 18.91 18.89 27.72
N GLU A 181 18.51 19.79 26.83
CA GLU A 181 18.90 21.20 26.91
C GLU A 181 18.28 21.90 28.14
N LEU A 182 17.04 21.56 28.51
CA LEU A 182 16.43 22.06 29.75
C LEU A 182 17.17 21.56 31.00
N ALA A 183 17.60 20.30 31.03
CA ALA A 183 18.41 19.74 32.12
C ALA A 183 19.78 20.43 32.21
N ARG A 184 20.45 20.66 31.06
CA ARG A 184 21.73 21.37 30.99
C ARG A 184 21.65 22.80 31.53
N ARG A 185 20.59 23.54 31.19
CA ARG A 185 20.39 24.91 31.70
C ARG A 185 20.24 24.93 33.21
N LYS A 186 19.49 23.99 33.80
CA LYS A 186 19.31 23.90 35.25
C LYS A 186 20.60 23.54 36.01
N LEU A 187 21.48 22.73 35.41
CA LEU A 187 22.77 22.35 36.00
C LEU A 187 23.82 23.47 35.96
N LYS A 188 23.68 24.47 35.09
CA LYS A 188 24.58 25.64 35.05
C LYS A 188 24.25 26.72 36.09
N PHE A 189 23.08 26.65 36.71
CA PHE A 189 22.60 27.61 37.71
C PHE A 189 22.58 27.03 39.13
N ALA A 190 23.24 25.89 39.36
CA ALA A 190 23.45 25.25 40.66
C ALA A 190 24.95 25.11 40.93
#